data_AF-A0A4Q4CHS5-F1
#
_entry.id   AF-A0A4Q4CHS5-F1
#
_cell.length_a   1.000
_cell.length_b   1.000
_cell.length_c   1.000
_cell.angle_alpha   90.00
_cell.angle_beta   90.00
_cell.angle_gamma   90.00
#
_symmetry.space_group_name_H-M   'P 1'
#
loop_
_entity.id
_entity.type
_entity.pdbx_description
1 polymer ?
#
loop_
_entity_poly.entity_id
_entity_poly.type
_entity_poly.pdbx_seq_one_letter_code
_entity_poly.pdbx_strand_id
1 'polypeptide(L)'
;PRVRDLIGWLNGSLPTATFIAHFHDSRGTGLANTLAAIEAGLTHADTALGGTGGHPARIAYGEGFTGNTCTEDLATALEAMGFATGLDLAAVRGAGLAAETLLGRPLQSRVLRSAATPA
;
A
#
# COMPACT_ATOMS: atom_id res chain seq x y z
N PRO A 1 9.22 -13.84 6.62
CA PRO A 1 10.63 -13.93 7.09
C PRO A 1 11.50 -12.88 6.38
N ARG A 2 11.70 -13.00 5.05
CA ARG A 2 12.65 -12.17 4.29
C ARG A 2 12.57 -10.65 4.51
N VAL A 3 11.36 -10.06 4.55
CA VAL A 3 11.22 -8.61 4.79
C VAL A 3 11.66 -8.24 6.22
N ARG A 4 11.15 -8.94 7.23
CA ARG A 4 11.51 -8.69 8.64
C ARG A 4 13.00 -8.85 8.88
N ASP A 5 13.62 -9.88 8.30
CA ASP A 5 15.05 -10.14 8.42
C ASP A 5 15.88 -9.01 7.80
N LEU A 6 15.49 -8.53 6.61
CA LEU A 6 16.14 -7.40 5.95
C LEU A 6 16.03 -6.12 6.79
N ILE A 7 14.84 -5.81 7.32
CA ILE A 7 14.63 -4.63 8.16
C ILE A 7 15.45 -4.71 9.45
N GLY A 8 15.48 -5.87 10.11
CA GLY A 8 16.29 -6.08 11.30
C GLY A 8 17.77 -5.84 11.03
N TRP A 9 18.29 -6.35 9.91
CA TRP A 9 19.67 -6.10 9.49
C TRP A 9 19.95 -4.62 9.17
N LEU A 10 19.03 -3.94 8.46
CA LEU A 10 19.15 -2.53 8.11
C LEU A 10 19.19 -1.63 9.36
N ASN A 11 18.25 -1.83 10.28
CA ASN A 11 18.18 -1.07 11.54
C ASN A 11 19.43 -1.28 12.41
N GLY A 12 20.00 -2.50 12.42
CA GLY A 12 21.25 -2.78 13.13
C GLY A 12 22.50 -2.20 12.44
N SER A 13 22.50 -2.10 11.12
CA SER A 13 23.67 -1.67 10.34
C SER A 13 23.72 -0.15 10.11
N LEU A 14 22.56 0.51 10.10
CA LEU A 14 22.40 1.92 9.77
C LEU A 14 21.39 2.59 10.74
N PRO A 15 21.71 2.69 12.03
CA PRO A 15 20.75 3.05 13.08
C PRO A 15 20.21 4.50 13.00
N THR A 16 20.85 5.37 12.22
CA THR A 16 20.42 6.76 12.01
C THR A 16 19.68 6.97 10.69
N ALA A 17 19.63 5.96 9.83
CA ALA A 17 18.94 6.06 8.55
C ALA A 17 17.42 5.93 8.75
N THR A 18 16.65 6.71 8.01
CA THR A 18 15.20 6.52 7.90
C THR A 18 14.91 5.66 6.68
N PHE A 19 14.22 4.54 6.89
CA PHE A 19 13.84 3.62 5.82
C PHE A 19 12.36 3.78 5.48
N ILE A 20 12.06 3.71 4.18
CA ILE A 20 10.71 3.80 3.64
C ILE A 20 10.39 2.47 2.95
N ALA A 21 9.30 1.83 3.35
CA ALA A 21 8.81 0.63 2.69
C ALA A 21 8.12 0.99 1.38
N HIS A 22 8.62 0.49 0.25
CA HIS A 22 8.00 0.70 -1.06
C HIS A 22 7.80 -0.66 -1.74
N PHE A 23 6.56 -1.13 -1.76
CA PHE A 23 6.23 -2.44 -2.34
C PHE A 23 5.18 -2.32 -3.43
N HIS A 24 5.43 -3.05 -4.52
CA HIS A 24 4.44 -3.31 -5.56
C HIS A 24 3.56 -4.49 -5.16
N ASP A 25 2.29 -4.44 -5.57
CA ASP A 25 1.31 -5.50 -5.33
C ASP A 25 1.02 -6.36 -6.56
N SER A 26 1.92 -6.34 -7.57
CA SER A 26 1.77 -7.13 -8.81
C SER A 26 1.62 -8.65 -8.59
N ARG A 27 1.92 -9.15 -7.39
CA ARG A 27 1.80 -10.57 -7.01
C ARG A 27 0.91 -10.78 -5.77
N GLY A 28 0.12 -9.79 -5.37
CA GLY A 28 -0.75 -9.87 -4.18
C GLY A 28 0.01 -10.00 -2.86
N THR A 29 1.24 -9.48 -2.78
CA THR A 29 2.08 -9.53 -1.57
C THR A 29 2.49 -8.15 -1.05
N GLY A 30 2.12 -7.06 -1.73
CA GLY A 30 2.52 -5.70 -1.38
C GLY A 30 2.02 -5.29 0.00
N LEU A 31 0.73 -5.52 0.29
CA LEU A 31 0.15 -5.24 1.60
C LEU A 31 0.85 -6.05 2.71
N ALA A 32 1.00 -7.37 2.52
CA ALA A 32 1.63 -8.24 3.50
C ALA A 32 3.11 -7.88 3.77
N ASN A 33 3.85 -7.51 2.72
CA ASN A 33 5.23 -7.08 2.86
C ASN A 33 5.33 -5.73 3.57
N THR A 34 4.41 -4.80 3.29
CA THR A 34 4.37 -3.48 3.95
C THR A 34 4.06 -3.63 5.44
N LEU A 35 3.05 -4.43 5.80
CA LEU A 35 2.73 -4.72 7.20
C LEU A 35 3.90 -5.40 7.91
N ALA A 36 4.55 -6.38 7.27
CA ALA A 36 5.72 -7.03 7.84
C ALA A 36 6.89 -6.06 8.07
N ALA A 37 7.07 -5.05 7.22
CA ALA A 37 8.08 -4.01 7.40
C ALA A 37 7.73 -3.10 8.59
N ILE A 38 6.45 -2.71 8.73
CA ILE A 38 5.96 -1.89 9.83
C ILE A 38 6.10 -2.61 11.18
N GLU A 39 5.69 -3.89 11.24
CA GLU A 39 5.88 -4.74 12.42
C GLU A 39 7.35 -4.93 12.80
N ALA A 40 8.27 -4.84 11.83
CA ALA A 40 9.71 -4.91 12.06
C ALA A 40 10.34 -3.56 12.47
N GLY A 41 9.52 -2.51 12.65
CA GLY A 41 9.92 -1.22 13.20
C GLY A 41 10.01 -0.08 12.18
N LEU A 42 9.63 -0.28 10.91
CA LEU A 42 9.49 0.86 9.99
C LEU A 42 8.23 1.67 10.32
N THR A 43 8.34 2.97 10.14
CA THR A 43 7.24 3.92 10.38
C THR A 43 6.81 4.68 9.13
N HIS A 44 7.48 4.45 7.99
CA HIS A 44 7.22 5.12 6.73
C HIS A 44 6.98 4.09 5.63
N ALA A 45 5.91 4.27 4.86
CA ALA A 45 5.57 3.42 3.73
C ALA A 45 5.00 4.25 2.57
N ASP A 46 5.44 3.95 1.36
CA ASP A 46 4.90 4.49 0.13
C ASP A 46 3.72 3.63 -0.34
N THR A 47 2.69 4.30 -0.82
CA THR A 47 1.50 3.67 -1.41
C THR A 47 1.01 4.49 -2.60
N ALA A 48 0.00 3.99 -3.30
CA ALA A 48 -0.72 4.77 -4.29
C ALA A 48 -2.23 4.54 -4.20
N LEU A 49 -3.02 5.60 -4.43
CA LEU A 49 -4.49 5.53 -4.48
C LEU A 49 -4.92 4.48 -5.49
N GLY A 50 -5.85 3.62 -5.08
CA GLY A 50 -6.36 2.48 -5.82
C GLY A 50 -5.29 1.48 -6.28
N GLY A 51 -4.08 1.52 -5.72
CA GLY A 51 -2.95 0.72 -6.17
C GLY A 51 -2.42 1.14 -7.54
N THR A 52 -2.60 2.40 -7.93
CA THR A 52 -2.07 2.95 -9.19
C THR A 52 -0.56 2.78 -9.33
N GLY A 53 -0.06 2.82 -10.56
CA GLY A 53 1.34 2.53 -10.91
C GLY A 53 1.49 1.24 -11.70
N GLY A 54 2.74 0.83 -11.93
CA GLY A 54 3.10 -0.30 -12.79
C GLY A 54 4.38 -0.01 -13.57
N HIS A 55 5.10 -1.04 -14.01
CA HIS A 55 6.36 -0.85 -14.73
C HIS A 55 6.07 -0.30 -16.15
N PRO A 56 6.56 0.91 -16.50
CA PRO A 56 6.13 1.62 -17.71
C PRO A 56 6.47 0.89 -19.02
N ALA A 57 7.43 -0.04 -19.01
CA ALA A 57 7.97 -0.63 -20.24
C ALA A 57 7.46 -2.04 -20.61
N ARG A 58 6.64 -2.73 -19.79
CA ARG A 58 6.35 -4.17 -20.02
C ARG A 58 4.89 -4.59 -19.83
N ILE A 59 3.98 -3.65 -19.67
CA ILE A 59 2.61 -3.96 -19.29
C ILE A 59 1.71 -3.10 -20.16
N ALA A 60 1.09 -3.72 -21.16
CA ALA A 60 -0.11 -3.13 -21.76
C ALA A 60 -1.15 -3.06 -20.64
N TYR A 61 -1.71 -1.88 -20.36
CA TYR A 61 -2.81 -1.74 -19.39
C TYR A 61 -3.93 -2.73 -19.77
N GLY A 62 -4.12 -3.79 -18.98
CA GLY A 62 -5.02 -4.90 -19.27
C GLY A 62 -4.36 -6.29 -19.28
N GLU A 63 -3.04 -6.38 -19.38
CA GLU A 63 -2.29 -7.65 -19.29
C GLU A 63 -1.62 -7.82 -17.91
N GLY A 64 -2.29 -8.55 -17.03
CA GLY A 64 -1.78 -8.90 -15.69
C GLY A 64 -2.05 -7.87 -14.58
N PHE A 65 -1.98 -8.32 -13.32
CA PHE A 65 -2.12 -7.46 -12.15
C PHE A 65 -0.79 -6.80 -11.81
N THR A 66 -0.81 -5.48 -11.68
CA THR A 66 0.38 -4.65 -11.47
C THR A 66 -0.02 -3.38 -10.73
N GLY A 67 0.89 -2.80 -9.97
CA GLY A 67 0.64 -1.58 -9.23
C GLY A 67 1.41 -1.51 -7.93
N ASN A 68 1.20 -0.43 -7.20
CA ASN A 68 1.74 -0.22 -5.86
C ASN A 68 0.82 -0.87 -4.81
N THR A 69 1.33 -0.97 -3.59
CA THR A 69 0.47 -1.22 -2.42
C THR A 69 -0.60 -0.12 -2.34
N CYS A 70 -1.85 -0.54 -2.22
CA CYS A 70 -3.02 0.33 -2.25
C CYS A 70 -3.11 1.17 -0.95
N THR A 71 -3.25 2.49 -1.08
CA THR A 71 -3.36 3.41 0.06
C THR A 71 -4.58 3.10 0.92
N GLU A 72 -5.74 2.92 0.29
CA GLU A 72 -7.02 2.66 0.95
C GLU A 72 -6.96 1.36 1.75
N ASP A 73 -6.39 0.32 1.17
CA ASP A 73 -6.31 -1.01 1.77
C ASP A 73 -5.31 -1.04 2.92
N LEU A 74 -4.14 -0.40 2.76
CA LEU A 74 -3.15 -0.31 3.84
C LEU A 74 -3.64 0.56 5.00
N ALA A 75 -4.20 1.74 4.72
CA ALA A 75 -4.70 2.65 5.75
C ALA A 75 -5.80 1.98 6.59
N THR A 76 -6.76 1.33 5.91
CA THR A 76 -7.83 0.56 6.58
C THR A 76 -7.26 -0.57 7.43
N ALA A 77 -6.30 -1.34 6.90
CA ALA A 77 -5.68 -2.44 7.65
C ALA A 77 -4.93 -1.93 8.89
N LEU A 78 -4.17 -0.85 8.76
CA LEU A 78 -3.42 -0.26 9.86
C LEU A 78 -4.34 0.26 10.97
N GLU A 79 -5.38 1.03 10.64
CA GLU A 79 -6.37 1.51 11.61
C GLU A 79 -7.08 0.33 12.31
N ALA A 80 -7.48 -0.71 11.56
CA ALA A 80 -8.08 -1.92 12.13
C ALA A 80 -7.12 -2.71 13.04
N MET A 81 -5.81 -2.61 12.79
CA MET A 81 -4.76 -3.19 13.63
C MET A 81 -4.39 -2.29 14.83
N GLY A 82 -5.01 -1.10 14.97
CA GLY A 82 -4.77 -0.16 16.05
C GLY A 82 -3.58 0.79 15.82
N PHE A 83 -3.05 0.87 14.60
CA PHE A 83 -2.04 1.85 14.23
C PHE A 83 -2.69 3.16 13.82
N ALA A 84 -2.33 4.25 14.50
CA ALA A 84 -2.79 5.59 14.12
C ALA A 84 -2.07 6.06 12.86
N THR A 85 -2.78 6.09 11.73
CA THR A 85 -2.24 6.59 10.46
C THR A 85 -2.37 8.10 10.34
N GLY A 86 -3.31 8.70 11.08
CA GLY A 86 -3.66 10.11 10.98
C GLY A 86 -4.44 10.46 9.72
N LEU A 87 -4.90 9.46 8.96
CA LEU A 87 -5.68 9.64 7.74
C LEU A 87 -7.18 9.61 8.04
N ASP A 88 -7.92 10.50 7.40
CA ASP A 88 -9.38 10.37 7.30
C ASP A 88 -9.70 9.30 6.25
N LEU A 89 -10.13 8.11 6.71
CA LEU A 89 -10.43 6.98 5.83
C LEU A 89 -11.56 7.29 4.83
N ALA A 90 -12.52 8.15 5.18
CA ALA A 90 -13.58 8.57 4.26
C ALA A 90 -13.02 9.49 3.17
N ALA A 91 -12.14 10.43 3.53
CA ALA A 91 -11.45 11.28 2.56
C ALA A 91 -10.53 10.47 1.64
N VAL A 92 -9.79 9.49 2.18
CA VAL A 92 -8.95 8.56 1.41
C VAL A 92 -9.78 7.76 0.42
N ARG A 93 -10.93 7.22 0.86
CA ARG A 93 -11.88 6.53 -0.03
C ARG A 93 -12.39 7.45 -1.14
N GLY A 94 -12.72 8.70 -0.81
CA GLY A 94 -13.15 9.71 -1.77
C GLY A 94 -12.07 10.01 -2.82
N ALA A 95 -10.82 10.14 -2.39
CA ALA A 95 -9.68 10.35 -3.28
C ALA A 95 -9.45 9.15 -4.22
N GLY A 96 -9.62 7.92 -3.72
CA GLY A 96 -9.58 6.70 -4.52
C GLY A 96 -10.61 6.69 -5.66
N LEU A 97 -11.87 7.02 -5.35
CA LEU A 97 -12.95 7.11 -6.36
C LEU A 97 -12.71 8.24 -7.38
N ALA A 98 -12.18 9.38 -6.93
CA ALA A 98 -11.76 10.46 -7.81
C ALA A 98 -10.64 10.00 -8.77
N ALA A 99 -9.69 9.21 -8.28
CA ALA A 99 -8.61 8.65 -9.11
C ALA A 99 -9.16 7.68 -10.18
N GLU A 100 -10.13 6.83 -9.86
CA GLU A 100 -10.80 5.97 -10.86
C GLU A 100 -11.48 6.80 -11.96
N THR A 101 -12.16 7.88 -11.56
CA THR A 101 -12.85 8.79 -12.47
C THR A 101 -11.84 9.47 -13.41
N LEU A 102 -10.75 10.01 -12.88
CA LEU A 102 -9.71 10.68 -13.65
C LEU A 102 -8.99 9.74 -14.62
N LEU A 103 -8.76 8.49 -14.20
CA LEU A 103 -8.08 7.48 -15.03
C LEU A 103 -9.03 6.75 -15.99
N GLY A 104 -10.34 7.00 -15.90
CA GLY A 104 -11.35 6.38 -16.76
C GLY A 104 -11.44 4.85 -16.62
N ARG A 105 -11.01 4.29 -15.48
CA ARG A 105 -11.02 2.84 -15.24
C ARG A 105 -11.13 2.50 -13.76
N PRO A 106 -11.72 1.34 -13.42
CA PRO A 106 -11.62 0.79 -12.07
C PRO A 106 -10.16 0.53 -11.68
N LEU A 107 -9.87 0.80 -10.40
CA LEU A 107 -8.62 0.54 -9.72
C LEU A 107 -8.74 -0.70 -8.82
N GLN A 108 -7.63 -1.11 -8.20
CA GLN A 108 -7.51 -2.41 -7.54
C GLN A 108 -7.84 -2.41 -6.05
N SER A 109 -8.16 -1.25 -5.45
CA SER A 109 -8.49 -1.17 -4.03
C SER A 109 -9.61 -2.14 -3.66
N ARG A 110 -9.34 -3.01 -2.70
CA ARG A 110 -10.35 -3.93 -2.16
C ARG A 110 -11.37 -3.17 -1.33
N VAL A 111 -10.94 -2.14 -0.60
CA VAL A 111 -11.82 -1.26 0.19
C VAL A 111 -12.84 -0.54 -0.70
N LEU A 112 -12.46 -0.05 -1.88
CA LEU A 112 -13.41 0.55 -2.83
C LEU A 112 -14.41 -0.46 -3.40
N ARG A 113 -14.03 -1.74 -3.49
CA ARG A 113 -14.87 -2.82 -4.01
C ARG A 113 -15.77 -3.45 -2.93
N SER A 114 -15.38 -3.41 -1.66
CA SER A 114 -16.23 -3.81 -0.54
C SER A 114 -17.24 -2.70 -0.26
N ALA A 115 -18.51 -2.93 -0.53
CA ALA A 115 -19.59 -1.94 -0.38
C ALA A 115 -19.80 -1.37 1.04
N ALA A 116 -19.02 -1.81 2.04
CA ALA A 116 -19.06 -1.32 3.40
C ALA A 116 -17.89 -0.37 3.66
N THR A 117 -18.19 0.80 4.20
CA THR A 117 -17.19 1.61 4.92
C THR A 117 -16.71 0.77 6.11
N PRO A 118 -15.40 0.54 6.29
CA PRO A 118 -14.88 -0.04 7.52
C PRO A 118 -15.35 0.83 8.69
N ALA A 119 -15.94 0.19 9.70
CA ALA A 119 -16.44 0.83 10.91
C ALA A 119 -15.30 1.41 11.76
#